data_AF-A0A1V5LRF2-F1
#
_entry.id   AF-A0A1V5LRF2-F1
#
_cell.length_a   1.000
_cell.length_b   1.000
_cell.length_c   1.000
_cell.angle_alpha   90.00
_cell.angle_beta   90.00
_cell.angle_gamma   90.00
#
_symmetry.space_group_name_H-M   'P 1'
#
loop_
_entity.id
_entity.type
_entity.pdbx_description
1 polymer ?
#
loop_
_entity_poly.entity_id
_entity_poly.type
_entity_poly.pdbx_seq_one_letter_code
_entity_poly.pdbx_strand_id
1 'polypeptide(L)'
;MGTLWGPSWQELHVVGLVGDEVVAEQRFPAHNDATHIAVTIDDTELHADGADMTRLVISHTDEYGNVQAHSRAAVLIGVDGPATLIGPSPLALAGGVGAVFLRANDTPGRVTVTVRAPEFGEERTVKVKIR
;
A
#
# COMPACT_ATOMS: atom_id res chain seq x y z
N MET A 1 -18.11 -39.60 -7.18
CA MET A 1 -17.63 -38.31 -7.69
C MET A 1 -16.94 -37.60 -6.54
N GLY A 2 -15.61 -37.75 -6.43
CA GLY A 2 -14.80 -36.88 -5.56
C GLY A 2 -14.58 -35.58 -6.30
N THR A 3 -14.93 -34.45 -5.70
CA THR A 3 -14.68 -33.14 -6.31
C THR A 3 -13.16 -32.95 -6.39
N LEU A 4 -12.65 -32.61 -7.58
CA LEU A 4 -11.22 -32.45 -7.89
C LEU A 4 -10.48 -31.47 -6.96
N TRP A 5 -11.22 -30.71 -6.12
CA TRP A 5 -10.77 -29.58 -5.31
C TRP A 5 -11.21 -29.67 -3.84
N GLY A 6 -11.67 -30.84 -3.37
CA GLY A 6 -12.14 -30.99 -1.99
C GLY A 6 -13.47 -30.27 -1.70
N PRO A 7 -13.91 -30.24 -0.43
CA PRO A 7 -15.22 -29.71 -0.05
C PRO A 7 -15.24 -28.21 0.33
N SER A 8 -14.08 -27.54 0.43
CA SER A 8 -13.99 -26.17 0.93
C SER A 8 -12.86 -25.35 0.29
N TRP A 9 -12.93 -24.02 0.43
CA TRP A 9 -11.82 -23.12 0.11
C TRP A 9 -10.61 -23.46 0.99
N GLN A 10 -9.43 -23.50 0.36
CA GLN A 10 -8.16 -23.80 1.00
C GLN A 10 -7.16 -22.69 0.68
N GLU A 11 -6.15 -22.54 1.52
CA GLU A 11 -5.03 -21.66 1.22
C GLU A 11 -4.33 -22.15 -0.06
N LEU A 12 -4.00 -21.23 -0.95
CA LEU A 12 -3.19 -21.51 -2.14
C LEU A 12 -1.76 -21.05 -1.87
N HIS A 13 -0.80 -21.95 -2.03
CA HIS A 13 0.63 -21.65 -1.97
C HIS A 13 1.26 -21.89 -3.34
N VAL A 14 1.75 -20.84 -3.98
CA VAL A 14 2.43 -20.87 -5.27
C VAL A 14 3.92 -20.71 -5.03
N VAL A 15 4.72 -21.65 -5.51
CA VAL A 15 6.18 -21.67 -5.36
C VAL A 15 6.84 -21.57 -6.73
N GLY A 16 7.69 -20.56 -6.91
CA GLY A 16 8.49 -20.35 -8.11
C GLY A 16 9.90 -20.92 -7.94
N LEU A 17 10.31 -21.77 -8.88
CA LEU A 17 11.61 -22.46 -8.88
C LEU A 17 12.48 -22.03 -10.06
N VAL A 18 13.79 -21.92 -9.85
CA VAL A 18 14.82 -21.89 -10.91
C VAL A 18 15.74 -23.08 -10.69
N GLY A 19 15.60 -24.11 -11.53
CA GLY A 19 16.16 -25.42 -11.22
C GLY A 19 15.43 -26.02 -10.01
N ASP A 20 16.19 -26.45 -8.99
CA ASP A 20 15.66 -26.96 -7.72
C ASP A 20 15.60 -25.88 -6.62
N GLU A 21 16.00 -24.65 -6.91
CA GLU A 21 16.03 -23.54 -5.96
C GLU A 21 14.69 -22.79 -5.94
N VAL A 22 14.11 -22.61 -4.75
CA VAL A 22 12.95 -21.75 -4.53
C VAL A 22 13.41 -20.29 -4.57
N VAL A 23 12.90 -19.53 -5.55
CA VAL A 23 13.26 -18.12 -5.75
C VAL A 23 12.13 -17.14 -5.46
N ALA A 24 10.89 -17.65 -5.38
CA ALA A 24 9.71 -16.84 -5.10
C ALA A 24 8.60 -17.69 -4.47
N GLU A 25 7.80 -17.07 -3.61
CA GLU A 25 6.59 -17.67 -3.06
C GLU A 25 5.46 -16.64 -3.03
N GLN A 26 4.23 -17.08 -3.24
CA GLN A 26 3.02 -16.29 -3.03
C GLN A 26 1.97 -17.16 -2.34
N ARG A 27 1.27 -16.58 -1.36
CA ARG A 27 0.17 -17.24 -0.66
C ARG A 27 -1.13 -16.48 -0.84
N PHE A 28 -2.25 -17.19 -0.89
CA PHE A 28 -3.60 -16.63 -0.92
C PHE A 28 -4.44 -17.30 0.17
N PRO A 29 -5.10 -16.53 1.03
CA PRO A 29 -5.78 -17.08 2.18
C PRO A 29 -7.03 -17.88 1.78
N ALA A 30 -7.44 -18.79 2.68
CA ALA A 30 -8.70 -19.53 2.53
C ALA A 30 -9.95 -18.71 2.93
N HIS A 31 -9.76 -17.43 3.28
CA HIS A 31 -10.79 -16.50 3.71
C HIS A 31 -10.72 -15.18 2.94
N ASN A 32 -11.73 -14.33 3.11
CA ASN A 32 -11.89 -13.06 2.41
C ASN A 32 -11.71 -11.83 3.30
N ASP A 33 -11.19 -12.01 4.52
CA ASP A 33 -10.93 -10.92 5.47
C ASP A 33 -9.67 -10.14 5.07
N ALA A 34 -9.78 -9.29 4.06
CA ALA A 34 -8.74 -8.32 3.72
C ALA A 34 -8.99 -7.01 4.49
N THR A 35 -8.19 -6.80 5.53
CA THR A 35 -8.29 -5.61 6.40
C THR A 35 -6.98 -4.83 6.47
N HIS A 36 -6.08 -5.08 5.50
CA HIS A 36 -4.76 -4.48 5.47
C HIS A 36 -4.62 -3.41 4.38
N ILE A 37 -3.74 -2.45 4.63
CA ILE A 37 -3.24 -1.46 3.70
C ILE A 37 -1.71 -1.50 3.70
N ALA A 38 -1.16 -1.52 2.50
CA ALA A 38 0.25 -1.31 2.26
C ALA A 38 0.47 0.12 1.75
N VAL A 39 1.54 0.76 2.20
CA VAL A 39 1.95 2.10 1.76
C VAL A 39 3.39 2.01 1.29
N THR A 40 3.63 2.30 0.02
CA THR A 40 4.95 2.35 -0.60
C THR A 40 5.23 3.77 -1.04
N ILE A 41 6.47 4.21 -0.87
CA ILE A 41 6.94 5.51 -1.32
C ILE A 41 8.16 5.30 -2.21
N ASP A 42 8.20 5.98 -3.35
CA ASP A 42 9.26 5.78 -4.34
C ASP A 42 10.61 6.32 -3.81
N ASP A 43 10.60 7.51 -3.20
CA ASP A 43 11.76 8.17 -2.58
C ASP A 43 11.50 8.59 -1.13
N THR A 44 12.47 8.34 -0.24
CA THR A 44 12.42 8.74 1.19
C THR A 44 13.19 10.03 1.49
N GLU A 45 13.89 10.59 0.50
CA GLU A 45 14.56 11.88 0.60
C GLU A 45 14.20 12.77 -0.60
N LEU A 46 13.84 14.03 -0.34
CA LEU A 46 13.50 15.03 -1.35
C LEU A 46 14.32 16.31 -1.15
N HIS A 47 14.48 17.07 -2.22
CA HIS A 47 15.11 18.38 -2.21
C HIS A 47 14.14 19.48 -1.77
N ALA A 48 14.62 20.39 -0.92
CA ALA A 48 13.87 21.56 -0.44
C ALA A 48 13.77 22.68 -1.50
N ASP A 49 13.34 22.37 -2.72
CA ASP A 49 13.26 23.31 -3.84
C ASP A 49 11.83 23.78 -4.16
N GLY A 50 10.84 23.32 -3.39
CA GLY A 50 9.43 23.63 -3.58
C GLY A 50 8.75 22.88 -4.74
N ALA A 51 9.47 21.99 -5.43
CA ALA A 51 9.00 21.31 -6.63
C ALA A 51 9.24 19.80 -6.63
N ASP A 52 10.27 19.31 -5.95
CA ASP A 52 10.63 17.89 -5.88
C ASP A 52 9.49 17.07 -5.26
N MET A 53 9.21 15.89 -5.81
CA MET A 53 8.06 15.07 -5.40
C MET A 53 8.40 13.59 -5.42
N THR A 54 7.81 12.87 -4.48
CA THR A 54 7.79 11.40 -4.45
C THR A 54 6.36 10.92 -4.57
N ARG A 55 6.16 9.77 -5.23
CA ARG A 55 4.85 9.13 -5.34
C ARG A 55 4.62 8.24 -4.12
N LEU A 56 3.43 8.35 -3.56
CA LEU A 56 2.92 7.50 -2.48
C LEU A 56 1.86 6.57 -3.05
N VAL A 57 2.15 5.28 -3.10
CA VAL A 57 1.22 4.23 -3.56
C VAL A 57 0.60 3.56 -2.34
N ILE A 58 -0.72 3.53 -2.29
CA ILE A 58 -1.50 2.86 -1.25
C ILE A 58 -2.25 1.70 -1.88
N SER A 59 -2.16 0.51 -1.26
CA SER A 59 -2.88 -0.69 -1.73
C SER A 59 -3.71 -1.27 -0.58
N HIS A 60 -4.95 -1.67 -0.86
CA HIS A 60 -5.74 -2.53 0.03
C HIS A 60 -5.33 -3.98 -0.24
N THR A 61 -4.86 -4.65 0.81
CA THR A 61 -4.31 -5.99 0.73
C THR A 61 -4.93 -6.94 1.75
N ASP A 62 -4.73 -8.24 1.55
CA ASP A 62 -4.86 -9.24 2.60
C ASP A 62 -3.56 -9.34 3.43
N GLU A 63 -3.48 -10.33 4.33
CA GLU A 63 -2.33 -10.57 5.21
C GLU A 63 -1.07 -11.02 4.47
N TYR A 64 -1.20 -11.51 3.23
CA TYR A 64 -0.10 -11.92 2.37
C TYR A 64 0.30 -10.83 1.37
N GLY A 65 -0.32 -9.64 1.45
CA GLY A 65 -0.02 -8.52 0.56
C GLY A 65 -0.72 -8.59 -0.79
N ASN A 66 -1.66 -9.53 -1.00
CA ASN A 66 -2.39 -9.61 -2.27
C ASN A 66 -3.37 -8.45 -2.39
N VAL A 67 -3.31 -7.73 -3.50
CA VAL A 67 -4.18 -6.59 -3.79
C VAL A 67 -5.63 -7.05 -3.98
N GLN A 68 -6.54 -6.34 -3.32
CA GLN A 68 -7.98 -6.59 -3.42
C GLN A 68 -8.59 -5.80 -4.58
N ALA A 69 -8.66 -6.41 -5.77
CA ALA A 69 -9.13 -5.74 -7.00
C ALA A 69 -10.56 -5.17 -6.92
N HIS A 70 -11.40 -5.72 -6.04
CA HIS A 70 -12.77 -5.25 -5.81
C HIS A 70 -12.90 -4.38 -4.54
N SER A 71 -11.81 -3.76 -4.11
CA SER A 71 -11.79 -2.85 -2.98
C SER A 71 -12.85 -1.75 -3.13
N ARG A 72 -13.52 -1.45 -2.03
CA ARG A 72 -14.45 -0.32 -1.88
C ARG A 72 -13.89 0.76 -0.97
N ALA A 73 -12.67 0.55 -0.46
CA ALA A 73 -12.09 1.40 0.55
C ALA A 73 -11.64 2.74 0.02
N ALA A 74 -11.85 3.76 0.83
CA ALA A 74 -11.20 5.05 0.69
C ALA A 74 -10.28 5.31 1.90
N VAL A 75 -9.09 5.83 1.62
CA VAL A 75 -8.10 6.16 2.65
C VAL A 75 -8.03 7.67 2.88
N LEU A 76 -7.87 8.05 4.14
CA LEU A 76 -7.58 9.42 4.54
C LEU A 76 -6.07 9.59 4.67
N ILE A 77 -5.53 10.65 4.07
CA ILE A 77 -4.10 10.92 4.06
C ILE A 77 -3.86 12.25 4.77
N GLY A 78 -3.01 12.22 5.80
CA GLY A 78 -2.52 13.37 6.53
C GLY A 78 -1.01 13.54 6.34
N VAL A 79 -0.56 14.79 6.28
CA VAL A 79 0.85 15.15 6.13
C VAL A 79 1.20 16.15 7.22
N ASP A 80 2.24 15.85 7.99
CA ASP A 80 2.83 16.72 9.00
C ASP A 80 4.29 17.00 8.64
N GLY A 81 4.70 18.26 8.59
CA GLY A 81 6.03 18.70 8.17
C GLY A 81 6.05 19.54 6.88
N PRO A 82 7.24 19.90 6.35
CA PRO A 82 7.39 20.86 5.26
C PRO A 82 7.12 20.26 3.86
N ALA A 83 5.95 19.62 3.69
CA ALA A 83 5.51 19.08 2.42
C ALA A 83 4.02 19.34 2.18
N THR A 84 3.62 19.23 0.92
CA THR A 84 2.24 19.37 0.48
C THR A 84 1.77 18.08 -0.17
N LEU A 85 0.58 17.60 0.22
CA LEU A 85 -0.10 16.51 -0.47
C LEU A 85 -0.63 16.99 -1.82
N ILE A 86 -0.27 16.29 -2.89
CA ILE A 86 -0.77 16.52 -4.25
C ILE A 86 -1.62 15.32 -4.65
N GLY A 87 -2.93 15.50 -4.60
CA GLY A 87 -3.92 14.46 -4.87
C GLY A 87 -5.10 14.55 -3.89
N PRO A 88 -6.16 13.77 -4.12
CA PRO A 88 -7.33 13.80 -3.26
C PRO A 88 -7.08 13.10 -1.92
N SER A 89 -7.74 13.59 -0.88
CA SER A 89 -7.92 12.93 0.41
C SER A 89 -9.35 13.26 0.87
N PRO A 90 -10.27 12.27 0.98
CA PRO A 90 -10.04 10.83 0.84
C PRO A 90 -9.67 10.37 -0.59
N LEU A 91 -8.84 9.34 -0.68
CA LEU A 91 -8.45 8.66 -1.91
C LEU A 91 -9.16 7.31 -2.00
N ALA A 92 -9.99 7.11 -3.03
CA ALA A 92 -10.60 5.82 -3.32
C ALA A 92 -9.55 4.84 -3.92
N LEU A 93 -9.50 3.61 -3.40
CA LEU A 93 -8.61 2.55 -3.88
C LEU A 93 -9.30 1.70 -4.96
N ALA A 94 -9.67 2.34 -6.08
CA ALA A 94 -10.31 1.67 -7.21
C ALA A 94 -9.36 0.61 -7.82
N GLY A 95 -9.82 -0.64 -7.95
CA GLY A 95 -8.94 -1.74 -8.34
C GLY A 95 -7.99 -2.21 -7.24
N GLY A 96 -8.21 -1.78 -5.99
CA GLY A 96 -7.38 -2.13 -4.83
C GLY A 96 -6.17 -1.23 -4.61
N VAL A 97 -5.89 -0.30 -5.51
CA VAL A 97 -4.70 0.56 -5.46
C VAL A 97 -5.06 2.00 -5.79
N GLY A 98 -4.36 2.94 -5.17
CA GLY A 98 -4.41 4.35 -5.52
C GLY A 98 -3.04 5.01 -5.27
N ALA A 99 -2.80 6.15 -5.89
CA ALA A 99 -1.58 6.91 -5.66
C ALA A 99 -1.85 8.40 -5.58
N VAL A 100 -1.02 9.07 -4.78
CA VAL A 100 -0.91 10.53 -4.65
C VAL A 100 0.57 10.90 -4.71
N PHE A 101 0.86 12.19 -4.81
CA PHE A 101 2.23 12.69 -4.71
C PHE A 101 2.40 13.48 -3.42
N LEU A 102 3.60 13.39 -2.84
CA LEU A 102 4.06 14.25 -1.77
C LEU A 102 5.11 15.19 -2.36
N ARG A 103 4.83 16.49 -2.38
CA ARG A 103 5.74 17.51 -2.87
C ARG A 103 6.48 18.16 -1.71
N ALA A 104 7.80 18.26 -1.79
CA ALA A 104 8.61 19.02 -0.85
C ALA A 104 8.34 20.53 -0.97
N ASN A 105 8.33 21.22 0.17
CA ASN A 105 8.33 22.68 0.18
C ASN A 105 9.78 23.21 0.08
N ASP A 106 9.97 24.51 0.27
CA ASP A 106 11.26 25.21 0.19
C ASP A 106 12.09 25.17 1.48
N THR A 107 11.67 24.37 2.48
CA THR A 107 12.30 24.29 3.80
C THR A 107 12.71 22.85 4.13
N PRO A 108 13.99 22.61 4.50
CA PRO A 108 14.43 21.31 4.99
C PRO A 108 13.68 20.88 6.26
N GLY A 109 13.50 19.59 6.44
CA GLY A 109 12.86 19.04 7.62
C GLY A 109 12.47 17.58 7.51
N ARG A 110 11.70 17.10 8.48
CA ARG A 110 11.12 15.75 8.46
C ARG A 110 9.64 15.85 8.22
N VAL A 111 9.14 14.97 7.36
CA VAL A 111 7.74 14.83 7.03
C VAL A 111 7.26 13.47 7.51
N THR A 112 6.10 13.45 8.16
CA THR A 112 5.38 12.24 8.52
C THR A 112 4.10 12.21 7.71
N VAL A 113 3.89 11.14 6.95
CA VAL A 113 2.65 10.90 6.22
C VAL A 113 1.90 9.78 6.90
N THR A 114 0.65 10.04 7.27
CA THR A 114 -0.24 9.08 7.92
C THR A 114 -1.38 8.74 6.97
N VAL A 115 -1.55 7.45 6.67
CA VAL A 115 -2.63 6.92 5.85
C VAL A 115 -3.55 6.10 6.75
N ARG A 116 -4.84 6.43 6.77
CA ARG A 116 -5.86 5.76 7.57
C ARG A 116 -6.89 5.12 6.65
N ALA A 117 -7.24 3.87 6.93
CA ALA A 117 -8.35 3.17 6.30
C ALA A 117 -9.45 2.93 7.37
N PRO A 118 -10.41 3.86 7.54
CA PRO A 118 -11.42 3.76 8.59
C PRO A 118 -12.26 2.48 8.50
N GLU A 119 -12.53 2.01 7.28
CA GLU A 119 -13.30 0.77 7.03
C GLU A 119 -12.63 -0.48 7.62
N PHE A 120 -11.30 -0.46 7.76
CA PHE A 120 -10.52 -1.58 8.29
C PHE A 120 -10.01 -1.33 9.72
N GLY A 121 -10.19 -0.12 10.24
CA GLY A 121 -9.60 0.28 11.52
C GLY A 121 -8.07 0.32 11.48
N GLU A 122 -7.48 0.51 10.29
CA GLU A 122 -6.03 0.41 10.11
C GLU A 122 -5.39 1.77 9.79
N GLU A 123 -4.15 1.93 10.24
CA GLU A 123 -3.31 3.09 9.98
C GLU A 123 -1.89 2.64 9.60
N ARG A 124 -1.28 3.40 8.70
CA ARG A 124 0.13 3.31 8.34
C ARG A 124 0.77 4.68 8.37
N THR A 125 2.03 4.71 8.79
CA THR A 125 2.82 5.94 8.81
C THR A 125 4.14 5.71 8.09
N VAL A 126 4.50 6.63 7.19
CA VAL A 126 5.80 6.67 6.51
C VAL A 126 6.49 8.00 6.77
N LYS A 127 7.81 8.03 6.72
CA LYS A 127 8.63 9.21 6.99
C LYS A 127 9.45 9.58 5.76
N VAL A 128 9.52 10.87 5.47
CA VAL A 128 10.31 11.44 4.37
C VAL A 128 11.19 12.55 4.93
N LYS A 129 12.41 12.65 4.43
CA LYS A 129 13.33 13.73 4.78
C LYS A 129 13.40 14.72 3.63
N ILE A 130 13.29 16.00 3.94
CA ILE A 130 13.48 17.11 3.00
C ILE A 130 14.82 17.76 3.33
N ARG A 131 15.70 17.88 2.34
CA ARG A 131 17.10 18.33 2.50
C ARG A 131 17.48 19.46 1.55
#